data_AF-A0A2E9ZEN5-F1
#
_entry.id   AF-A0A2E9ZEN5-F1
#
_cell.length_a   1.000
_cell.length_b   1.000
_cell.length_c   1.000
_cell.angle_alpha   90.00
_cell.angle_beta   90.00
_cell.angle_gamma   90.00
#
_symmetry.space_group_name_H-M   'P 1'
#
loop_
_entity.id
_entity.type
_entity.pdbx_description
1 polymer ?
#
loop_
_entity_poly.entity_id
_entity_poly.type
_entity_poly.pdbx_seq_one_letter_code
_entity_poly.pdbx_strand_id
1 'polypeptide(L)'
;MLFLDSRNKRLREVKDFFVGLIDNGLMVHPKPPITLESLLLSSWLVTDQWLPHLDMYDISATDEKAISEGAVLIQNIFRPFFTEKALTELEKMDAAVSN
;
A
#
# COMPACT_ATOMS: atom_id res chain seq x y z
N MET A 1 8.77 -4.79 -25.01
CA MET A 1 9.79 -5.32 -24.07
C MET A 1 10.04 -4.35 -22.92
N LEU A 2 10.51 -3.12 -23.16
CA LEU A 2 10.83 -2.12 -22.11
C LEU A 2 9.74 -1.88 -21.05
N PHE A 3 8.46 -1.79 -21.44
CA PHE A 3 7.36 -1.58 -20.48
C PHE A 3 7.15 -2.77 -19.52
N LEU A 4 7.34 -4.00 -20.00
CA LEU A 4 7.21 -5.21 -19.17
C LEU A 4 8.39 -5.33 -18.21
N ASP A 5 9.59 -4.97 -18.66
CA ASP A 5 10.80 -4.99 -17.84
C ASP A 5 10.75 -3.97 -16.71
N SER A 6 10.30 -2.75 -17.01
CA SER A 6 10.07 -1.69 -15.99
C SER A 6 8.99 -2.10 -14.98
N ARG A 7 7.90 -2.73 -15.44
CA ARG A 7 6.84 -3.23 -14.56
C ARG A 7 7.35 -4.34 -13.63
N ASN A 8 8.06 -5.32 -14.17
CA ASN A 8 8.63 -6.42 -13.39
C ASN A 8 9.69 -5.92 -12.41
N LYS A 9 10.46 -4.91 -12.78
CA LYS A 9 11.40 -4.24 -11.87
C LYS A 9 10.67 -3.59 -10.69
N ARG A 10 9.64 -2.78 -10.96
CA ARG A 10 8.84 -2.13 -9.92
C ARG A 10 8.20 -3.13 -8.97
N LEU A 11 7.65 -4.24 -9.49
CA LEU A 11 7.05 -5.29 -8.66
C LEU A 11 8.09 -5.94 -7.72
N ARG A 12 9.32 -6.16 -8.19
CA ARG A 12 10.41 -6.66 -7.34
C ARG A 12 10.77 -5.64 -6.26
N GLU A 13 10.97 -4.38 -6.62
CA GLU A 13 11.34 -3.33 -5.66
C GLU A 13 10.28 -3.15 -4.57
N VAL A 14 9.00 -3.19 -4.94
CA VAL A 14 7.89 -3.15 -3.97
C VAL A 14 7.91 -4.39 -3.08
N LYS A 15 8.11 -5.58 -3.65
CA LYS A 15 8.22 -6.81 -2.85
C LYS A 15 9.39 -6.74 -1.87
N ASP A 16 10.56 -6.31 -2.33
CA ASP A 16 11.77 -6.19 -1.52
C ASP A 16 11.58 -5.19 -0.37
N PHE A 17 10.83 -4.10 -0.60
CA PHE A 17 10.43 -3.17 0.46
C PHE A 17 9.62 -3.86 1.55
N PHE A 18 8.57 -4.62 1.20
CA PHE A 18 7.75 -5.31 2.20
C PHE A 18 8.50 -6.46 2.89
N VAL A 19 9.40 -7.16 2.20
CA VAL A 19 10.32 -8.13 2.82
C VAL A 19 11.19 -7.41 3.85
N GLY A 20 11.73 -6.24 3.51
CA GLY A 20 12.48 -5.40 4.45
C GLY A 20 11.66 -5.01 5.69
N LEU A 21 10.37 -4.72 5.55
CA LEU A 21 9.49 -4.46 6.71
C LEU A 21 9.34 -5.69 7.61
N ILE A 22 9.24 -6.89 7.02
CA ILE A 22 9.17 -8.14 7.76
C ILE A 22 10.47 -8.39 8.51
N ASP A 23 11.61 -8.27 7.82
CA ASP A 23 12.93 -8.51 8.39
C ASP A 23 13.27 -7.56 9.55
N ASN A 24 12.70 -6.34 9.54
CA ASN A 24 12.88 -5.34 10.59
C ASN A 24 11.83 -5.39 11.71
N GLY A 25 10.96 -6.41 11.70
CA GLY A 25 9.91 -6.60 12.69
C GLY A 25 8.83 -5.53 12.67
N LEU A 26 8.62 -4.87 11.53
CA LEU A 26 7.55 -3.89 11.30
C LEU A 26 6.30 -4.55 10.72
N MET A 27 6.45 -5.67 10.04
CA MET A 27 5.34 -6.46 9.51
C MET A 27 5.49 -7.93 9.92
N VAL A 28 4.39 -8.60 10.25
CA VAL A 28 4.36 -10.04 10.42
C VAL A 28 4.22 -10.71 9.07
N HIS A 29 4.89 -11.85 8.89
CA HIS A 29 4.75 -12.62 7.66
C HIS A 29 3.29 -13.09 7.50
N PRO A 30 2.62 -12.81 6.37
CA PRO A 30 1.29 -13.34 6.09
C PRO A 30 1.30 -14.87 6.17
N LYS A 31 0.24 -15.46 6.74
CA LYS A 31 0.09 -16.91 6.84
C LYS A 31 -0.93 -17.40 5.80
N PRO A 32 -0.72 -18.60 5.23
CA PRO A 32 -1.68 -19.21 4.32
C PRO A 32 -3.12 -19.17 4.88
N PRO A 33 -4.12 -18.89 4.04
CA PRO A 33 -4.04 -18.80 2.57
C PRO A 33 -3.53 -17.46 2.03
N ILE A 34 -3.25 -16.47 2.90
CA ILE A 34 -2.78 -15.15 2.48
C ILE A 34 -1.27 -15.16 2.28
N THR A 35 -0.81 -14.70 1.11
CA THR A 35 0.61 -14.56 0.78
C THR A 35 0.96 -13.09 0.61
N LEU A 36 2.24 -12.73 0.77
CA LEU A 36 2.70 -11.38 0.49
C LEU A 36 2.37 -10.98 -0.95
N GLU A 37 2.58 -11.87 -1.91
CA GLU A 37 2.23 -11.66 -3.32
C GLU A 37 0.75 -11.35 -3.53
N SER A 38 -0.14 -12.03 -2.80
CA SER A 38 -1.58 -11.77 -2.88
C SER A 38 -1.96 -10.40 -2.34
N LEU A 39 -1.28 -9.93 -1.29
CA LEU A 39 -1.47 -8.58 -0.74
C LEU A 39 -0.96 -7.51 -1.70
N LEU A 40 0.24 -7.71 -2.28
CA LEU A 40 0.81 -6.80 -3.27
C LEU A 40 -0.03 -6.72 -4.55
N LEU A 41 -0.58 -7.85 -5.00
CA LEU A 41 -1.49 -7.87 -6.14
C LEU A 41 -2.79 -7.12 -5.81
N SER A 42 -3.34 -7.33 -4.62
CA SER A 42 -4.56 -6.64 -4.17
C SER A 42 -4.36 -5.12 -4.09
N SER A 43 -3.23 -4.66 -3.53
CA SER A 43 -2.94 -3.23 -3.46
C SER A 43 -2.72 -2.61 -4.83
N TRP A 44 -2.11 -3.34 -5.76
CA TRP A 44 -1.98 -2.92 -7.15
C TRP A 44 -3.35 -2.76 -7.81
N LEU A 45 -4.24 -3.75 -7.69
CA LEU A 45 -5.59 -3.70 -8.26
C LEU A 45 -6.39 -2.52 -7.72
N VAL A 46 -6.31 -2.25 -6.41
CA VAL A 46 -6.96 -1.08 -5.81
C VAL A 46 -6.40 0.22 -6.38
N THR A 47 -5.07 0.33 -6.52
CA THR A 47 -4.42 1.52 -7.08
C THR A 47 -4.81 1.76 -8.54
N ASP A 48 -4.81 0.69 -9.34
CA ASP A 48 -5.13 0.73 -10.77
C ASP A 48 -6.61 1.09 -11.02
N GLN A 49 -7.50 0.65 -10.14
CA GLN A 49 -8.93 0.91 -10.23
C GLN A 49 -9.37 2.18 -9.49
N TRP A 50 -8.47 2.90 -8.82
CA TRP A 50 -8.83 4.11 -8.07
C TRP A 50 -9.33 5.23 -8.97
N LEU A 51 -8.63 5.55 -10.07
CA LEU A 51 -9.07 6.60 -10.99
C LEU A 51 -10.39 6.27 -11.69
N PRO A 52 -10.61 5.06 -12.25
CA PRO A 52 -11.92 4.65 -12.75
C PRO A 52 -13.03 4.72 -11.70
N HIS A 53 -12.73 4.37 -10.44
CA HIS A 53 -13.68 4.50 -9.35
C HIS A 53 -14.08 5.96 -9.11
N LEU A 54 -13.12 6.90 -9.07
CA LEU A 54 -13.42 8.33 -8.90
C LEU A 54 -14.28 8.89 -10.05
N ASP A 55 -13.95 8.51 -11.29
CA ASP A 55 -14.67 8.92 -12.50
C ASP A 55 -16.14 8.47 -12.46
N MET A 56 -16.41 7.26 -11.98
CA MET A 56 -17.78 6.74 -11.83
C MET A 56 -18.66 7.59 -10.89
N TYR A 57 -18.06 8.33 -9.96
CA TYR A 57 -18.76 9.18 -8.98
C TYR A 57 -18.56 10.68 -9.26
N ASP A 58 -18.04 11.06 -10.43
CA ASP A 58 -17.73 12.45 -10.80
C ASP A 58 -16.80 13.15 -9.79
N ILE A 59 -15.89 12.39 -9.15
CA ILE A 59 -14.91 12.93 -8.19
C ILE A 59 -13.62 13.29 -8.94
N SER A 60 -13.09 14.50 -8.70
CA SER A 60 -11.83 14.92 -9.31
C SER A 60 -10.64 14.10 -8.78
N ALA A 61 -9.78 13.64 -9.69
CA ALA A 61 -8.52 12.98 -9.34
C ALA A 61 -7.51 13.91 -8.61
N THR A 62 -7.75 15.23 -8.63
CA THR A 62 -6.95 16.22 -7.91
C THR A 62 -7.53 16.61 -6.56
N ASP A 63 -8.67 16.02 -6.17
CA ASP A 63 -9.27 16.25 -4.86
C ASP A 63 -8.36 15.63 -3.78
N GLU A 64 -7.90 16.46 -2.83
CA GLU A 64 -7.00 16.02 -1.75
C GLU A 64 -7.63 14.95 -0.86
N LYS A 65 -8.94 15.01 -0.62
CA LYS A 65 -9.67 14.00 0.15
C LYS A 65 -9.69 12.67 -0.59
N ALA A 66 -9.94 12.70 -1.91
CA ALA A 66 -9.92 11.50 -2.74
C ALA A 66 -8.50 10.87 -2.79
N ILE A 67 -7.45 11.69 -2.87
CA ILE A 67 -6.07 11.19 -2.82
C ILE A 67 -5.79 10.53 -1.46
N SER A 68 -6.19 11.17 -0.36
CA SER A 68 -6.00 10.64 0.99
C SER A 68 -6.78 9.34 1.21
N GLU A 69 -8.03 9.27 0.78
CA GLU A 69 -8.87 8.07 0.89
C GLU A 69 -8.28 6.87 0.14
N GLY A 70 -7.77 7.08 -1.08
CA GLY A 70 -7.08 6.04 -1.84
C GLY A 70 -5.83 5.52 -1.12
N ALA A 71 -5.03 6.41 -0.54
CA ALA A 71 -3.86 6.03 0.26
C ALA A 71 -4.26 5.21 1.51
N VAL A 72 -5.31 5.62 2.21
CA VAL A 72 -5.85 4.90 3.38
C VAL A 72 -6.33 3.50 2.99
N LEU A 73 -6.99 3.34 1.85
CA LEU A 73 -7.41 2.01 1.36
C LEU A 73 -6.23 1.07 1.16
N ILE A 74 -5.15 1.55 0.56
CA ILE A 74 -3.92 0.76 0.39
C ILE A 74 -3.34 0.39 1.76
N GLN A 75 -3.26 1.34 2.69
CA GLN A 75 -2.76 1.07 4.05
C GLN A 75 -3.60 0.01 4.78
N ASN A 76 -4.92 0.06 4.63
CA ASN A 76 -5.85 -0.89 5.26
C ASN A 76 -5.63 -2.34 4.82
N ILE A 77 -5.11 -2.58 3.61
CA ILE A 77 -4.72 -3.92 3.14
C ILE A 77 -3.58 -4.49 4.00
N PHE A 78 -2.60 -3.66 4.35
CA PHE A 78 -1.40 -4.09 5.05
C PHE A 78 -1.49 -3.95 6.58
N ARG A 79 -2.38 -3.07 7.08
CA ARG A 79 -2.53 -2.77 8.51
C ARG A 79 -2.70 -4.00 9.41
N PRO A 80 -3.46 -5.05 9.04
CA PRO A 80 -3.59 -6.26 9.87
C PRO A 80 -2.27 -7.03 10.06
N PHE A 81 -1.28 -6.75 9.22
CA PHE A 81 0.03 -7.37 9.25
C PHE A 81 1.09 -6.48 9.91
N PHE A 82 0.77 -5.25 10.28
CA PHE A 82 1.71 -4.40 11.00
C PHE A 82 1.86 -4.87 12.44
N THR A 83 3.10 -4.83 12.94
CA THR A 83 3.39 -5.06 14.36
C THR A 83 3.00 -3.81 15.17
N GLU A 84 2.86 -3.94 16.49
CA GLU A 84 2.67 -2.79 17.37
C GLU A 84 3.75 -1.73 17.16
N LYS A 85 5.01 -2.17 16.97
CA LYS A 85 6.14 -1.30 16.63
C LYS A 85 5.85 -0.44 15.41
N ALA A 86 5.34 -1.04 14.32
CA ALA A 86 5.02 -0.28 13.12
C ALA A 86 3.83 0.68 13.30
N LEU A 87 2.81 0.27 14.06
CA LEU A 87 1.67 1.15 14.37
C LEU A 87 2.11 2.38 15.17
N THR A 88 2.99 2.22 16.15
CA THR A 88 3.57 3.33 16.91
C THR A 88 4.40 4.27 16.02
N GLU A 89 5.17 3.74 15.06
CA GLU A 89 5.93 4.60 14.13
C GLU A 89 5.00 5.37 13.18
N LEU A 90 3.91 4.76 12.71
CA LEU A 90 2.90 5.45 11.89
C LEU A 90 2.22 6.58 12.65
N GLU A 91 1.82 6.35 13.91
CA GLU A 91 1.21 7.38 14.75
C GLU A 91 2.14 8.60 14.97
N LYS A 92 3.45 8.36 15.12
CA LYS A 92 4.44 9.44 15.21
C LYS A 92 4.54 10.24 13.91
N MET A 93 4.47 9.57 12.75
CA MET A 93 4.50 10.23 11.45
C MET A 93 3.25 11.10 11.25
N ASP A 94 2.06 10.57 11.55
CA ASP A 94 0.80 11.32 11.42
C ASP A 94 0.75 12.54 12.34
N ALA A 95 1.27 12.42 13.57
CA ALA A 95 1.42 13.53 14.51
C ALA A 95 2.45 14.58 14.06
N ALA A 96 3.49 14.18 13.34
CA ALA A 96 4.51 15.09 12.81
C ALA A 96 4.02 15.86 11.55
N VAL A 97 3.07 15.29 10.81
CA VAL A 97 2.46 15.94 9.62
C VAL A 97 1.28 16.84 9.99
N SER A 98 0.69 16.64 11.17
CA SER A 98 -0.43 17.43 11.69
C SER A 98 -0.02 18.67 12.52
N ASN A 99 1.28 18.93 12.67
CA ASN A 99 1.86 20.12 13.32
C ASN A 99 2.58 21.01 12.31
#